data_AF-A0AAR5QJQ5-F1
#
_entry.id   AF-A0AAR5QJQ5-F1
#
_cell.length_a   1.000
_cell.length_b   1.000
_cell.length_c   1.000
_cell.angle_alpha   90.00
_cell.angle_beta   90.00
_cell.angle_gamma   90.00
#
_symmetry.space_group_name_H-M   'P 1'
#
loop_
_entity.id
_entity.type
_entity.pdbx_description
1 polymer ?
#
loop_
_entity_poly.entity_id
_entity_poly.type
_entity_poly.pdbx_seq_one_letter_code
_entity_poly.pdbx_strand_id
1 'polypeptide(L)'
;MLKSLEEYVVEMENRSAINEQNAQHLSEDIWTQLQQKENDLQLAAELGKALLEENEKLKKQNDATVEEYSRKLEAVEQDRHLLRKKLTSKESELDARILELENDLSEVKAKLAQKETLVKQWERDKSQLLEELTAQNSRLTHQLKEAQSAETQLRQQLDSYKEQISLGKSSMQQHLSNVDGLRDELELVSEKNKELERRLRAAAQERDNLALALEEASDRILLLERHAREQDIRYQQSLKEYSLPQEKLSIEERLNEMDISEPTLSQECMSVYRQLRSLVQQLKSHQDDDSGLHSDCSTASLDDSSRFSPGLLSEVAQELVGLVLDTDVVRLLERLEQARREIQERDEELQKRMDILNELSSKASVCEVELQAALEERDRARHDASDTSLAQDEVVVKARDDRDMAVQRRTKAEVELAKTRVELMQANSQLLEVIQQKVEMSQQLEQWQMDMQELLDEQLRNKLSNHELKMRKIEQQQTPVVPPRRRLLNFFLQR
;
A
#
# COMPACT_ATOMS: atom_id res chain seq x y z
N MET A 1 90.05 -124.40 115.31
CA MET A 1 88.96 -124.36 114.30
C MET A 1 87.67 -123.69 114.80
N LEU A 2 87.34 -123.68 116.10
CA LEU A 2 86.13 -122.96 116.56
C LEU A 2 86.27 -121.42 116.58
N LYS A 3 87.44 -120.87 116.99
CA LYS A 3 87.64 -119.41 117.07
C LYS A 3 87.63 -118.66 115.73
N SER A 4 88.03 -119.31 114.64
CA SER A 4 88.13 -118.68 113.31
C SER A 4 86.78 -118.51 112.60
N LEU A 5 85.70 -119.10 113.12
CA LEU A 5 84.34 -118.89 112.62
C LEU A 5 83.65 -117.71 113.33
N GLU A 6 83.97 -117.47 114.60
CA GLU A 6 83.44 -116.35 115.38
C GLU A 6 83.98 -114.99 114.85
N GLU A 7 85.27 -114.90 114.53
CA GLU A 7 85.88 -113.69 113.95
C GLU A 7 85.26 -113.34 112.58
N TYR A 8 84.93 -114.33 111.74
CA TYR A 8 84.34 -114.12 110.43
C TYR A 8 82.89 -113.61 110.48
N VAL A 9 82.11 -114.03 111.49
CA VAL A 9 80.75 -113.50 111.72
C VAL A 9 80.81 -112.04 112.15
N VAL A 10 81.73 -111.68 113.05
CA VAL A 10 81.89 -110.29 113.52
C VAL A 10 82.38 -109.35 112.40
N GLU A 11 83.24 -109.80 111.48
CA GLU A 11 83.60 -108.99 110.31
C GLU A 11 82.44 -108.79 109.32
N MET A 12 81.55 -109.78 109.18
CA MET A 12 80.34 -109.67 108.34
C MET A 12 79.30 -108.70 108.92
N GLU A 13 79.07 -108.73 110.23
CA GLU A 13 78.16 -107.80 110.91
C GLU A 13 78.68 -106.35 110.84
N ASN A 14 79.98 -106.12 111.06
CA ASN A 14 80.58 -104.79 110.94
C ASN A 14 80.57 -104.24 109.52
N ARG A 15 80.66 -105.09 108.48
CA ARG A 15 80.50 -104.67 107.08
C ARG A 15 79.06 -104.29 106.74
N SER A 16 78.06 -104.91 107.36
CA SER A 16 76.65 -104.52 107.19
C SER A 16 76.37 -103.16 107.82
N ALA A 17 76.80 -102.95 109.08
CA ALA A 17 76.55 -101.71 109.82
C ALA A 17 77.12 -100.44 109.15
N ILE A 18 78.29 -100.52 108.53
CA ILE A 18 78.92 -99.39 107.82
C ILE A 18 78.17 -99.04 106.53
N ASN A 19 77.49 -100.00 105.90
CA ASN A 19 76.74 -99.79 104.67
C ASN A 19 75.36 -99.15 104.92
N GLU A 20 74.75 -99.41 106.09
CA GLU A 20 73.47 -98.82 106.48
C GLU A 20 73.58 -97.30 106.78
N GLN A 21 74.67 -96.86 107.43
CA GLN A 21 74.83 -95.45 107.82
C GLN A 21 75.06 -94.51 106.63
N ASN A 22 75.79 -94.95 105.59
CA ASN A 22 75.97 -94.17 104.36
C ASN A 22 74.73 -94.18 103.43
N ALA A 23 73.86 -95.19 103.53
CA ALA A 23 72.61 -95.23 102.77
C ALA A 23 71.57 -94.21 103.28
N GLN A 24 71.55 -93.94 104.59
CA GLN A 24 70.57 -93.04 105.22
C GLN A 24 70.79 -91.57 104.86
N HIS A 25 72.04 -91.09 104.84
CA HIS A 25 72.31 -89.67 104.54
C HIS A 25 72.12 -89.32 103.05
N LEU A 26 72.41 -90.24 102.12
CA LEU A 26 72.05 -90.04 100.71
C LEU A 26 70.52 -90.07 100.51
N SER A 27 69.81 -90.89 101.27
CA SER A 27 68.35 -91.00 101.21
C SER A 27 67.66 -89.67 101.53
N GLU A 28 68.01 -88.98 102.62
CA GLU A 28 67.33 -87.72 103.01
C GLU A 28 67.55 -86.57 102.03
N ASP A 29 68.76 -86.40 101.48
CA ASP A 29 69.04 -85.38 100.45
C ASP A 29 68.29 -85.69 99.13
N ILE A 30 68.16 -86.96 98.76
CA ILE A 30 67.38 -87.38 97.60
C ILE A 30 65.88 -87.13 97.83
N TRP A 31 65.36 -87.38 99.04
CA TRP A 31 63.95 -87.13 99.37
C TRP A 31 63.57 -85.65 99.33
N THR A 32 64.40 -84.75 99.88
CA THR A 32 64.12 -83.31 99.85
C THR A 32 64.20 -82.74 98.44
N GLN A 33 65.15 -83.20 97.61
CA GLN A 33 65.21 -82.85 96.19
C GLN A 33 64.02 -83.40 95.40
N LEU A 34 63.58 -84.63 95.69
CA LEU A 34 62.39 -85.21 95.07
C LEU A 34 61.14 -84.41 95.40
N GLN A 35 60.95 -84.01 96.66
CA GLN A 35 59.82 -83.18 97.09
C GLN A 35 59.86 -81.78 96.47
N GLN A 36 61.04 -81.16 96.35
CA GLN A 36 61.19 -79.91 95.59
C GLN A 36 60.83 -80.10 94.11
N LYS A 37 61.23 -81.20 93.48
CA LYS A 37 60.86 -81.51 92.10
C LYS A 37 59.37 -81.83 91.94
N GLU A 38 58.73 -82.43 92.93
CA GLU A 38 57.29 -82.65 92.95
C GLU A 38 56.52 -81.32 93.07
N ASN A 39 56.97 -80.42 93.95
CA ASN A 39 56.42 -79.07 94.05
C ASN A 39 56.65 -78.24 92.77
N ASP A 40 57.85 -78.31 92.16
CA ASP A 40 58.17 -77.67 90.87
C ASP A 40 57.24 -78.20 89.75
N LEU A 41 56.99 -79.52 89.72
CA LEU A 41 56.10 -80.16 88.76
C LEU A 41 54.64 -79.76 88.98
N GLN A 42 54.18 -79.67 90.23
CA GLN A 42 52.85 -79.16 90.57
C GLN A 42 52.70 -77.70 90.14
N LEU A 43 53.67 -76.83 90.47
CA LEU A 43 53.65 -75.43 90.06
C LEU A 43 53.71 -75.27 88.53
N ALA A 44 54.50 -76.09 87.83
CA ALA A 44 54.55 -76.11 86.36
C ALA A 44 53.22 -76.60 85.75
N ALA A 45 52.53 -77.55 86.39
CA ALA A 45 51.20 -77.99 85.97
C ALA A 45 50.13 -76.93 86.25
N GLU A 46 50.20 -76.19 87.36
CA GLU A 46 49.31 -75.06 87.67
C GLU A 46 49.54 -73.88 86.72
N LEU A 47 50.79 -73.52 86.42
CA LEU A 47 51.14 -72.54 85.39
C LEU A 47 50.69 -73.01 84.00
N GLY A 48 50.90 -74.28 83.66
CA GLY A 48 50.42 -74.87 82.41
C GLY A 48 48.90 -74.80 82.30
N LYS A 49 48.17 -75.06 83.40
CA LYS A 49 46.72 -74.93 83.47
C LYS A 49 46.27 -73.46 83.35
N ALA A 50 46.92 -72.53 84.04
CA ALA A 50 46.63 -71.10 83.93
C ALA A 50 46.85 -70.58 82.50
N LEU A 51 47.95 -71.00 81.85
CA LEU A 51 48.24 -70.70 80.45
C LEU A 51 47.22 -71.36 79.50
N LEU A 52 46.74 -72.57 79.78
CA LEU A 52 45.67 -73.18 79.01
C LEU A 52 44.33 -72.42 79.16
N GLU A 53 43.97 -72.02 80.39
CA GLU A 53 42.78 -71.21 80.66
C GLU A 53 42.86 -69.82 80.02
N GLU A 54 44.04 -69.20 79.98
CA GLU A 54 44.28 -67.93 79.29
C GLU A 54 44.22 -68.09 77.76
N ASN A 55 44.85 -69.13 77.20
CA ASN A 55 44.73 -69.46 75.78
C ASN A 55 43.28 -69.79 75.39
N GLU A 56 42.50 -70.46 76.24
CA GLU A 56 41.06 -70.66 76.01
C GLU A 56 40.27 -69.35 76.03
N LYS A 57 40.58 -68.42 76.94
CA LYS A 57 39.95 -67.09 76.98
C LYS A 57 40.31 -66.28 75.75
N LEU A 58 41.58 -66.24 75.36
CA LEU A 58 42.06 -65.58 74.14
C LEU A 58 41.44 -66.20 72.89
N LYS A 59 41.30 -67.53 72.84
CA LYS A 59 40.61 -68.21 71.74
C LYS A 59 39.13 -67.82 71.67
N LYS A 60 38.40 -67.85 72.80
CA LYS A 60 37.00 -67.41 72.85
C LYS A 60 36.83 -65.94 72.44
N GLN A 61 37.76 -65.06 72.84
CA GLN A 61 37.78 -63.67 72.40
C GLN A 61 38.05 -63.54 70.89
N ASN A 62 39.04 -64.27 70.37
CA ASN A 62 39.35 -64.30 68.94
C ASN A 62 38.15 -64.80 68.13
N ASP A 63 37.55 -65.94 68.50
CA ASP A 63 36.36 -66.51 67.87
C ASP A 63 35.20 -65.51 67.88
N ALA A 64 34.95 -64.82 69.00
CA ALA A 64 33.94 -63.75 69.08
C ALA A 64 34.25 -62.56 68.15
N THR A 65 35.52 -62.12 68.06
CA THR A 65 35.89 -61.06 67.10
C THR A 65 35.75 -61.51 65.66
N VAL A 66 36.05 -62.77 65.34
CA VAL A 66 35.85 -63.35 64.00
C VAL A 66 34.36 -63.38 63.64
N GLU A 67 33.47 -63.76 64.57
CA GLU A 67 32.02 -63.65 64.37
C GLU A 67 31.53 -62.19 64.20
N GLU A 68 32.09 -61.24 64.94
CA GLU A 68 31.77 -59.83 64.73
C GLU A 68 32.22 -59.33 63.35
N TYR A 69 33.41 -59.72 62.90
CA TYR A 69 33.93 -59.34 61.58
C TYR A 69 33.18 -60.05 60.46
N SER A 70 32.73 -61.30 60.63
CA SER A 70 31.89 -61.98 59.63
C SER A 70 30.53 -61.30 59.49
N ARG A 71 29.86 -60.97 60.61
CA ARG A 71 28.59 -60.21 60.59
C ARG A 71 28.74 -58.82 59.96
N LYS A 72 29.86 -58.11 60.24
CA LYS A 72 30.18 -56.82 59.61
C LYS A 72 30.43 -56.98 58.10
N LEU A 73 31.12 -58.04 57.68
CA LEU A 73 31.35 -58.35 56.26
C LEU A 73 30.03 -58.66 55.55
N GLU A 74 29.20 -59.54 56.10
CA GLU A 74 27.87 -59.88 55.57
C GLU A 74 26.98 -58.63 55.39
N ALA A 75 26.95 -57.73 56.37
CA ALA A 75 26.22 -56.46 56.27
C ALA A 75 26.75 -55.58 55.13
N VAL A 76 28.07 -55.41 55.01
CA VAL A 76 28.70 -54.64 53.91
C VAL A 76 28.45 -55.28 52.55
N GLU A 77 28.41 -56.62 52.46
CA GLU A 77 28.06 -57.30 51.22
C GLU A 77 26.59 -57.11 50.86
N GLN A 78 25.66 -57.22 51.81
CA GLN A 78 24.25 -56.93 51.61
C GLN A 78 24.04 -55.48 51.13
N ASP A 79 24.66 -54.50 51.80
CA ASP A 79 24.60 -53.09 51.38
C ASP A 79 25.20 -52.89 49.98
N ARG A 80 26.34 -53.52 49.67
CA ARG A 80 26.93 -53.50 48.30
C ARG A 80 25.95 -54.06 47.26
N HIS A 81 25.26 -55.16 47.55
CA HIS A 81 24.28 -55.75 46.64
C HIS A 81 23.02 -54.87 46.48
N LEU A 82 22.53 -54.27 47.56
CA LEU A 82 21.42 -53.33 47.54
C LEU A 82 21.77 -52.04 46.78
N LEU A 83 22.96 -51.47 46.99
CA LEU A 83 23.45 -50.29 46.29
C LEU A 83 23.63 -50.56 44.80
N ARG A 84 24.21 -51.71 44.41
CA ARG A 84 24.29 -52.12 43.00
C ARG A 84 22.89 -52.22 42.36
N LYS A 85 21.91 -52.83 43.03
CA LYS A 85 20.54 -52.92 42.51
C LYS A 85 19.85 -51.55 42.40
N LYS A 86 20.10 -50.64 43.35
CA LYS A 86 19.60 -49.25 43.29
C LYS A 86 20.24 -48.48 42.13
N LEU A 87 21.55 -48.67 41.91
CA LEU A 87 22.27 -48.06 40.79
C LEU A 87 21.70 -48.55 39.46
N THR A 88 21.58 -49.87 39.24
CA THR A 88 21.03 -50.40 37.98
C THR A 88 19.57 -50.02 37.75
N SER A 89 18.77 -49.87 38.81
CA SER A 89 17.42 -49.29 38.70
C SER A 89 17.49 -47.84 38.19
N LYS A 90 18.35 -47.00 38.75
CA LYS A 90 18.49 -45.60 38.36
C LYS A 90 19.11 -45.42 36.98
N GLU A 91 20.04 -46.28 36.58
CA GLU A 91 20.55 -46.37 35.21
C GLU A 91 19.40 -46.67 34.24
N SER A 92 18.58 -47.71 34.50
CA SER A 92 17.43 -48.04 33.64
C SER A 92 16.34 -46.96 33.58
N GLU A 93 16.12 -46.20 34.66
CA GLU A 93 15.22 -45.04 34.67
C GLU A 93 15.77 -43.87 33.82
N LEU A 94 17.08 -43.64 33.86
CA LEU A 94 17.74 -42.61 33.06
C LEU A 94 17.80 -43.00 31.58
N ASP A 95 18.09 -44.26 31.25
CA ASP A 95 18.07 -44.78 29.88
C ASP A 95 16.66 -44.67 29.27
N ALA A 96 15.62 -45.02 30.03
CA ALA A 96 14.23 -44.82 29.61
C ALA A 96 13.92 -43.33 29.35
N ARG A 97 14.37 -42.43 30.23
CA ARG A 97 14.16 -40.99 30.06
C ARG A 97 14.97 -40.39 28.90
N ILE A 98 16.14 -40.93 28.59
CA ILE A 98 16.93 -40.57 27.41
C ILE A 98 16.16 -40.97 26.15
N LEU A 99 15.66 -42.21 26.08
CA LEU A 99 14.86 -42.69 24.94
C LEU A 99 13.58 -41.88 24.72
N GLU A 100 12.87 -41.47 25.79
CA GLU A 100 11.74 -40.54 25.69
C GLU A 100 12.15 -39.22 25.03
N LEU A 101 13.23 -38.59 25.54
CA LEU A 101 13.71 -37.31 25.02
C LEU A 101 14.27 -37.40 23.60
N GLU A 102 14.89 -38.52 23.23
CA GLU A 102 15.34 -38.80 21.85
C GLU A 102 14.15 -38.93 20.89
N ASN A 103 13.08 -39.61 21.32
CA ASN A 103 11.83 -39.70 20.56
C ASN A 103 11.17 -38.32 20.39
N ASP A 104 10.98 -37.56 21.46
CA ASP A 104 10.44 -36.19 21.43
C ASP A 104 11.25 -35.30 20.48
N LEU A 105 12.57 -35.36 20.57
CA LEU A 105 13.50 -34.60 19.75
C LEU A 105 13.45 -35.02 18.27
N SER A 106 13.22 -36.31 17.98
CA SER A 106 13.00 -36.81 16.63
C SER A 106 11.66 -36.32 16.04
N GLU A 107 10.59 -36.31 16.85
CA GLU A 107 9.26 -35.86 16.44
C GLU A 107 9.24 -34.35 16.16
N VAL A 108 9.87 -33.56 17.04
CA VAL A 108 10.03 -32.11 16.84
C VAL A 108 10.85 -31.80 15.58
N LYS A 109 11.94 -32.55 15.31
CA LYS A 109 12.70 -32.42 14.06
C LYS A 109 11.87 -32.76 12.83
N ALA A 110 11.06 -33.82 12.87
CA ALA A 110 10.17 -34.19 11.77
C ALA A 110 9.09 -33.12 11.51
N LYS A 111 8.45 -32.62 12.58
CA LYS A 111 7.49 -31.50 12.51
C LYS A 111 8.14 -30.22 11.95
N LEU A 112 9.36 -29.89 12.36
CA LEU A 112 10.11 -28.75 11.84
C LEU A 112 10.38 -28.90 10.34
N ALA A 113 10.90 -30.06 9.90
CA ALA A 113 11.15 -30.33 8.49
C ALA A 113 9.86 -30.24 7.64
N GLN A 114 8.73 -30.75 8.14
CA GLN A 114 7.43 -30.61 7.48
C GLN A 114 6.98 -29.14 7.40
N LYS A 115 7.18 -28.35 8.44
CA LYS A 115 6.86 -26.91 8.41
C LYS A 115 7.76 -26.15 7.44
N GLU A 116 9.04 -26.48 7.36
CA GLU A 116 9.94 -25.91 6.35
C GLU A 116 9.52 -26.24 4.91
N THR A 117 9.08 -27.48 4.63
CA THR A 117 8.61 -27.82 3.27
C THR A 117 7.33 -27.10 2.91
N LEU A 118 6.38 -26.97 3.86
CA LEU A 118 5.15 -26.20 3.69
C LEU A 118 5.43 -24.70 3.46
N VAL A 119 6.35 -24.09 4.22
CA VAL A 119 6.76 -22.68 3.99
C VAL A 119 7.39 -22.52 2.61
N LYS A 120 8.31 -23.41 2.21
CA LYS A 120 8.92 -23.40 0.87
C LYS A 120 7.91 -23.63 -0.25
N GLN A 121 6.78 -24.32 0.00
CA GLN A 121 5.68 -24.43 -0.96
C GLN A 121 4.91 -23.09 -1.04
N TRP A 122 4.46 -22.57 0.10
CA TRP A 122 3.77 -21.28 0.20
C TRP A 122 4.55 -20.11 -0.41
N GLU A 123 5.88 -20.08 -0.26
CA GLU A 123 6.75 -19.09 -0.89
C GLU A 123 6.78 -19.19 -2.42
N ARG A 124 6.72 -20.42 -2.98
CA ARG A 124 6.64 -20.63 -4.44
C ARG A 124 5.27 -20.22 -4.96
N ASP A 125 4.20 -20.66 -4.32
CA ASP A 125 2.82 -20.38 -4.73
C ASP A 125 2.55 -18.86 -4.67
N LYS A 126 3.03 -18.19 -3.61
CA LYS A 126 3.02 -16.73 -3.50
C LYS A 126 3.84 -16.05 -4.59
N SER A 127 5.02 -16.58 -4.96
CA SER A 127 5.85 -16.01 -6.02
C SER A 127 5.18 -16.15 -7.38
N GLN A 128 4.56 -17.30 -7.68
CA GLN A 128 3.77 -17.53 -8.89
C GLN A 128 2.59 -16.55 -8.98
N LEU A 129 1.81 -16.38 -7.91
CA LEU A 129 0.71 -15.41 -7.88
C LEU A 129 1.19 -13.97 -8.09
N LEU A 130 2.36 -13.60 -7.56
CA LEU A 130 2.97 -12.29 -7.80
C LEU A 130 3.44 -12.14 -9.26
N GLU A 131 4.00 -13.17 -9.87
CA GLU A 131 4.37 -13.19 -11.30
C GLU A 131 3.12 -13.06 -12.20
N GLU A 132 2.03 -13.76 -11.88
CA GLU A 132 0.77 -13.65 -12.60
C GLU A 132 0.14 -12.26 -12.48
N LEU A 133 0.04 -11.72 -11.26
CA LEU A 133 -0.52 -10.38 -11.01
C LEU A 133 0.36 -9.27 -11.64
N THR A 134 1.68 -9.40 -11.63
CA THR A 134 2.57 -8.43 -12.30
C THR A 134 2.46 -8.55 -13.82
N ALA A 135 2.34 -9.77 -14.38
CA ALA A 135 2.08 -9.97 -15.79
C ALA A 135 0.72 -9.38 -16.22
N GLN A 136 -0.36 -9.60 -15.46
CA GLN A 136 -1.68 -9.01 -15.71
C GLN A 136 -1.63 -7.47 -15.67
N ASN A 137 -1.02 -6.89 -14.63
CA ASN A 137 -0.84 -5.43 -14.52
C ASN A 137 -0.03 -4.88 -15.70
N SER A 138 1.00 -5.59 -16.19
CA SER A 138 1.76 -5.16 -17.36
C SER A 138 0.91 -5.15 -18.65
N ARG A 139 0.03 -6.15 -18.84
CA ARG A 139 -0.90 -6.24 -19.98
C ARG A 139 -1.95 -5.13 -19.94
N LEU A 140 -2.59 -4.91 -18.79
CA LEU A 140 -3.55 -3.82 -18.59
C LEU A 140 -2.90 -2.44 -18.81
N THR A 141 -1.67 -2.25 -18.32
CA THR A 141 -0.89 -1.03 -18.57
C THR A 141 -0.57 -0.83 -20.05
N HIS A 142 -0.33 -1.91 -20.80
CA HIS A 142 -0.12 -1.84 -22.24
C HIS A 142 -1.40 -1.45 -22.99
N GLN A 143 -2.51 -2.15 -22.72
CA GLN A 143 -3.83 -1.85 -23.29
C GLN A 143 -4.28 -0.42 -23.00
N LEU A 144 -4.02 0.10 -21.78
CA LEU A 144 -4.35 1.48 -21.43
C LEU A 144 -3.51 2.50 -22.21
N LYS A 145 -2.23 2.21 -22.48
CA LYS A 145 -1.38 3.03 -23.36
C LYS A 145 -1.83 2.97 -24.83
N GLU A 146 -2.23 1.80 -25.32
CA GLU A 146 -2.80 1.65 -26.66
C GLU A 146 -4.09 2.46 -26.81
N ALA A 147 -5.03 2.30 -25.87
CA ALA A 147 -6.27 3.08 -25.83
C ALA A 147 -6.01 4.59 -25.74
N GLN A 148 -5.06 5.02 -24.89
CA GLN A 148 -4.65 6.42 -24.81
C GLN A 148 -4.08 6.93 -26.13
N SER A 149 -3.26 6.12 -26.83
CA SER A 149 -2.69 6.50 -28.13
C SER A 149 -3.78 6.65 -29.20
N ALA A 150 -4.75 5.72 -29.26
CA ALA A 150 -5.90 5.81 -30.14
C ALA A 150 -6.78 7.03 -29.82
N GLU A 151 -6.98 7.35 -28.54
CA GLU A 151 -7.68 8.55 -28.12
C GLU A 151 -6.95 9.83 -28.58
N THR A 152 -5.62 9.88 -28.44
CA THR A 152 -4.85 11.05 -28.94
C THR A 152 -4.95 11.21 -30.46
N GLN A 153 -4.98 10.12 -31.22
CA GLN A 153 -5.19 10.16 -32.68
C GLN A 153 -6.60 10.65 -33.04
N LEU A 154 -7.64 10.16 -32.36
CA LEU A 154 -9.02 10.61 -32.57
C LEU A 154 -9.19 12.09 -32.18
N ARG A 155 -8.55 12.55 -31.10
CA ARG A 155 -8.54 13.97 -30.71
C ARG A 155 -7.88 14.84 -31.78
N GLN A 156 -6.72 14.43 -32.33
CA GLN A 156 -6.04 15.12 -33.44
C GLN A 156 -6.91 15.19 -34.69
N GLN A 157 -7.59 14.09 -35.07
CA GLN A 157 -8.53 14.09 -36.18
C GLN A 157 -9.69 15.07 -35.93
N LEU A 158 -10.29 15.04 -34.74
CA LEU A 158 -11.40 15.90 -34.35
C LEU A 158 -11.00 17.39 -34.39
N ASP A 159 -9.79 17.73 -33.93
CA ASP A 159 -9.26 19.09 -34.02
C ASP A 159 -8.98 19.50 -35.47
N SER A 160 -8.47 18.61 -36.33
CA SER A 160 -8.33 18.89 -37.77
C SER A 160 -9.70 19.15 -38.46
N TYR A 161 -10.76 18.44 -38.05
CA TYR A 161 -12.11 18.70 -38.54
C TYR A 161 -12.68 20.04 -38.01
N LYS A 162 -12.39 20.41 -36.75
CA LYS A 162 -12.74 21.75 -36.24
C LYS A 162 -12.06 22.85 -37.04
N GLU A 163 -10.77 22.69 -37.36
CA GLU A 163 -10.02 23.65 -38.19
C GLU A 163 -10.62 23.77 -39.59
N GLN A 164 -10.94 22.65 -40.26
CA GLN A 164 -11.64 22.66 -41.55
C GLN A 164 -12.99 23.37 -41.49
N ILE A 165 -13.80 23.13 -40.45
CA ILE A 165 -15.08 23.83 -40.24
C ILE A 165 -14.86 25.32 -39.95
N SER A 166 -13.81 25.68 -39.22
CA SER A 166 -13.45 27.08 -38.94
C SER A 166 -13.01 27.82 -40.20
N LEU A 167 -12.20 27.18 -41.05
CA LEU A 167 -11.82 27.70 -42.37
C LEU A 167 -13.04 27.86 -43.28
N GLY A 168 -13.93 26.87 -43.31
CA GLY A 168 -15.20 26.93 -44.04
C GLY A 168 -16.10 28.08 -43.57
N LYS A 169 -16.22 28.30 -42.26
CA LYS A 169 -16.93 29.47 -41.68
C LYS A 169 -16.27 30.79 -42.08
N SER A 170 -14.94 30.90 -42.01
CA SER A 170 -14.22 32.10 -42.41
C SER A 170 -14.38 32.41 -43.91
N SER A 171 -14.32 31.39 -44.76
CA SER A 171 -14.56 31.50 -46.20
C SER A 171 -16.01 31.93 -46.48
N MET A 172 -17.00 31.30 -45.85
CA MET A 172 -18.40 31.71 -45.95
C MET A 172 -18.62 33.15 -45.50
N GLN A 173 -17.97 33.59 -44.42
CA GLN A 173 -18.09 34.95 -43.91
C GLN A 173 -17.41 35.99 -44.83
N GLN A 174 -16.30 35.64 -45.50
CA GLN A 174 -15.73 36.44 -46.58
C GLN A 174 -16.69 36.54 -47.78
N HIS A 175 -17.32 35.43 -48.19
CA HIS A 175 -18.31 35.45 -49.26
C HIS A 175 -19.53 36.31 -48.91
N LEU A 176 -20.03 36.24 -47.68
CA LEU A 176 -21.11 37.11 -47.20
C LEU A 176 -20.71 38.58 -47.24
N SER A 177 -19.52 38.93 -46.73
CA SER A 177 -19.01 40.31 -46.79
C SER A 177 -18.86 40.83 -48.22
N ASN A 178 -18.48 39.97 -49.17
CA ASN A 178 -18.40 40.33 -50.59
C ASN A 178 -19.79 40.52 -51.22
N VAL A 179 -20.78 39.71 -50.83
CA VAL A 179 -22.17 39.85 -51.26
C VAL A 179 -22.79 41.13 -50.72
N ASP A 180 -22.53 41.48 -49.47
CA ASP A 180 -23.01 42.73 -48.88
C ASP A 180 -22.32 43.94 -49.53
N GLY A 181 -21.01 43.90 -49.80
CA GLY A 181 -20.34 44.95 -50.60
C GLY A 181 -20.92 45.12 -52.01
N LEU A 182 -21.26 44.03 -52.70
CA LEU A 182 -21.93 44.09 -54.01
C LEU A 182 -23.39 44.61 -53.92
N ARG A 183 -24.07 44.40 -52.78
CA ARG A 183 -25.39 44.99 -52.52
C ARG A 183 -25.27 46.51 -52.32
N ASP A 184 -24.30 46.96 -51.55
CA ASP A 184 -24.02 48.40 -51.34
C ASP A 184 -23.67 49.09 -52.68
N GLU A 185 -22.85 48.45 -53.52
CA GLU A 185 -22.55 48.94 -54.88
C GLU A 185 -23.81 49.00 -55.76
N LEU A 186 -24.66 47.97 -55.73
CA LEU A 186 -25.91 47.92 -56.48
C LEU A 186 -26.92 48.98 -55.99
N GLU A 187 -27.00 49.22 -54.68
CA GLU A 187 -27.83 50.28 -54.10
C GLU A 187 -27.33 51.65 -54.54
N LEU A 188 -26.02 51.93 -54.44
CA LEU A 188 -25.42 53.18 -54.91
C LEU A 188 -25.65 53.40 -56.43
N VAL A 189 -25.59 52.35 -57.24
CA VAL A 189 -25.93 52.42 -58.67
C VAL A 189 -27.43 52.66 -58.88
N SER A 190 -28.30 52.02 -58.08
CA SER A 190 -29.74 52.26 -58.09
C SER A 190 -30.10 53.70 -57.73
N GLU A 191 -29.47 54.27 -56.70
CA GLU A 191 -29.63 55.67 -56.31
C GLU A 191 -29.16 56.63 -57.40
N LYS A 192 -27.97 56.40 -57.98
CA LYS A 192 -27.47 57.17 -59.13
C LYS A 192 -28.42 57.09 -60.32
N ASN A 193 -29.00 55.93 -60.61
CA ASN A 193 -29.96 55.78 -61.69
C ASN A 193 -31.26 56.55 -61.40
N LYS A 194 -31.83 56.42 -60.20
CA LYS A 194 -33.00 57.21 -59.74
C LYS A 194 -32.75 58.71 -59.84
N GLU A 195 -31.54 59.17 -59.50
CA GLU A 195 -31.13 60.57 -59.61
C GLU A 195 -30.99 61.04 -61.06
N LEU A 196 -30.40 60.23 -61.94
CA LEU A 196 -30.36 60.51 -63.38
C LEU A 196 -31.76 60.56 -64.00
N GLU A 197 -32.67 59.66 -63.60
CA GLU A 197 -34.08 59.72 -64.01
C GLU A 197 -34.78 60.99 -63.50
N ARG A 198 -34.52 61.45 -62.26
CA ARG A 198 -35.06 62.73 -61.76
C ARG A 198 -34.58 63.90 -62.61
N ARG A 199 -33.29 63.95 -62.95
CA ARG A 199 -32.72 64.98 -63.83
C ARG A 199 -33.31 64.93 -65.23
N LEU A 200 -33.52 63.74 -65.79
CA LEU A 200 -34.17 63.56 -67.08
C LEU A 200 -35.63 64.04 -67.06
N ARG A 201 -36.38 63.74 -65.99
CA ARG A 201 -37.75 64.24 -65.80
C ARG A 201 -37.78 65.77 -65.66
N ALA A 202 -36.86 66.37 -64.92
CA ALA A 202 -36.74 67.82 -64.79
C ALA A 202 -36.41 68.49 -66.14
N ALA A 203 -35.44 67.96 -66.88
CA ALA A 203 -35.09 68.47 -68.22
C ALA A 203 -36.24 68.31 -69.23
N ALA A 204 -37.04 67.24 -69.12
CA ALA A 204 -38.27 67.07 -69.91
C ALA A 204 -39.31 68.15 -69.55
N GLN A 205 -39.54 68.41 -68.26
CA GLN A 205 -40.43 69.49 -67.80
C GLN A 205 -39.95 70.88 -68.28
N GLU A 206 -38.65 71.16 -68.22
CA GLU A 206 -38.07 72.40 -68.76
C GLU A 206 -38.29 72.53 -70.27
N ARG A 207 -38.06 71.45 -71.03
CA ARG A 207 -38.34 71.40 -72.47
C ARG A 207 -39.82 71.65 -72.76
N ASP A 208 -40.72 71.04 -72.01
CA ASP A 208 -42.17 71.15 -72.24
C ASP A 208 -42.68 72.55 -71.87
N ASN A 209 -42.15 73.17 -70.81
CA ASN A 209 -42.39 74.57 -70.47
C ASN A 209 -41.86 75.53 -71.57
N LEU A 210 -40.69 75.24 -72.15
CA LEU A 210 -40.14 76.01 -73.27
C LEU A 210 -40.96 75.82 -74.55
N ALA A 211 -41.55 74.64 -74.78
CA ALA A 211 -42.46 74.40 -75.89
C ALA A 211 -43.75 75.23 -75.74
N LEU A 212 -44.37 75.24 -74.54
CA LEU A 212 -45.54 76.09 -74.25
C LEU A 212 -45.21 77.58 -74.41
N ALA A 213 -44.05 78.04 -73.92
CA ALA A 213 -43.62 79.43 -74.11
C ALA A 213 -43.34 79.78 -75.59
N LEU A 214 -42.92 78.81 -76.40
CA LEU A 214 -42.74 78.96 -77.84
C LEU A 214 -44.09 79.01 -78.57
N GLU A 215 -45.08 78.23 -78.14
CA GLU A 215 -46.46 78.29 -78.64
C GLU A 215 -47.08 79.66 -78.31
N GLU A 216 -47.03 80.12 -77.06
CA GLU A 216 -47.50 81.47 -76.66
C GLU A 216 -46.80 82.59 -77.45
N ALA A 217 -45.49 82.47 -77.69
CA ALA A 217 -44.74 83.42 -78.51
C ALA A 217 -45.18 83.36 -79.98
N SER A 218 -45.47 82.18 -80.52
CA SER A 218 -45.95 81.98 -81.89
C SER A 218 -47.35 82.55 -82.09
N ASP A 219 -48.27 82.34 -81.15
CA ASP A 219 -49.59 82.95 -81.13
C ASP A 219 -49.50 84.49 -81.05
N ARG A 220 -48.57 85.00 -80.24
CA ARG A 220 -48.32 86.45 -80.16
C ARG A 220 -47.75 87.01 -81.46
N ILE A 221 -46.87 86.29 -82.14
CA ILE A 221 -46.39 86.64 -83.50
C ILE A 221 -47.57 86.63 -84.48
N LEU A 222 -48.41 85.59 -84.47
CA LEU A 222 -49.59 85.48 -85.34
C LEU A 222 -50.59 86.65 -85.13
N LEU A 223 -50.82 87.06 -83.87
CA LEU A 223 -51.64 88.23 -83.55
C LEU A 223 -51.01 89.54 -84.03
N LEU A 224 -49.70 89.70 -83.90
CA LEU A 224 -48.97 90.88 -84.40
C LEU A 224 -48.96 90.93 -85.93
N GLU A 225 -48.73 89.81 -86.61
CA GLU A 225 -48.86 89.70 -88.07
C GLU A 225 -50.27 90.03 -88.53
N ARG A 226 -51.29 89.51 -87.84
CA ARG A 226 -52.69 89.84 -88.15
C ARG A 226 -52.95 91.33 -87.99
N HIS A 227 -52.50 91.94 -86.90
CA HIS A 227 -52.64 93.38 -86.70
C HIS A 227 -51.87 94.18 -87.76
N ALA A 228 -50.67 93.74 -88.17
CA ALA A 228 -49.92 94.36 -89.26
C ALA A 228 -50.70 94.30 -90.59
N ARG A 229 -51.24 93.12 -90.95
CA ARG A 229 -52.10 92.96 -92.13
C ARG A 229 -53.37 93.82 -92.05
N GLU A 230 -53.99 93.94 -90.88
CA GLU A 230 -55.16 94.81 -90.66
C GLU A 230 -54.79 96.31 -90.81
N GLN A 231 -53.60 96.74 -90.37
CA GLN A 231 -53.10 98.10 -90.59
C GLN A 231 -52.74 98.34 -92.06
N ASP A 232 -52.10 97.38 -92.75
CA ASP A 232 -51.86 97.45 -94.20
C ASP A 232 -53.17 97.56 -94.99
N ILE A 233 -54.20 96.79 -94.61
CA ILE A 233 -55.54 96.88 -95.23
C ILE A 233 -56.16 98.27 -94.97
N ARG A 234 -56.06 98.82 -93.75
CA ARG A 234 -56.52 100.20 -93.45
C ARG A 234 -55.76 101.24 -94.29
N TYR A 235 -54.46 101.07 -94.45
CA TYR A 235 -53.63 101.95 -95.29
C TYR A 235 -54.04 101.87 -96.77
N GLN A 236 -54.27 100.65 -97.28
CA GLN A 236 -54.82 100.42 -98.62
C GLN A 236 -56.25 100.93 -98.80
N GLN A 237 -57.08 100.91 -97.76
CA GLN A 237 -58.43 101.48 -97.78
C GLN A 237 -58.37 103.01 -97.83
N SER A 238 -57.52 103.65 -97.02
CA SER A 238 -57.27 105.10 -97.09
C SER A 238 -56.73 105.53 -98.46
N LEU A 239 -55.89 104.71 -99.09
CA LEU A 239 -55.45 104.93 -100.49
C LEU A 239 -56.58 104.76 -101.52
N LYS A 240 -57.53 103.84 -101.29
CA LYS A 240 -58.69 103.62 -102.18
C LYS A 240 -59.79 104.67 -102.00
N GLU A 241 -60.01 105.21 -100.81
CA GLU A 241 -60.92 106.35 -100.62
C GLU A 241 -60.47 107.61 -101.38
N TYR A 242 -59.17 107.70 -101.72
CA TYR A 242 -58.60 108.75 -102.55
C TYR A 242 -58.78 108.57 -104.08
N SER A 243 -59.39 107.47 -104.57
CA SER A 243 -59.60 107.27 -106.01
C SER A 243 -60.78 106.35 -106.34
N LEU A 244 -61.71 106.67 -107.24
CA LEU A 244 -61.95 107.72 -108.26
C LEU A 244 -63.37 107.43 -108.83
N PRO A 245 -63.90 108.02 -109.95
CA PRO A 245 -63.63 109.28 -110.65
C PRO A 245 -64.89 110.10 -111.03
N GLN A 246 -64.75 111.40 -111.36
CA GLN A 246 -64.94 111.88 -112.75
C GLN A 246 -64.58 113.37 -112.97
N GLU A 247 -64.06 113.63 -114.19
CA GLU A 247 -63.70 114.93 -114.78
C GLU A 247 -62.49 115.68 -114.15
N LYS A 248 -61.54 116.26 -114.90
CA LYS A 248 -61.29 116.34 -116.36
C LYS A 248 -59.82 116.76 -116.63
N LEU A 249 -59.23 116.32 -117.75
CA LEU A 249 -58.13 116.93 -118.55
C LEU A 249 -56.81 117.29 -117.79
N SER A 250 -55.68 116.60 -118.01
CA SER A 250 -54.77 116.65 -119.19
C SER A 250 -53.72 117.78 -119.13
N ILE A 251 -52.48 117.49 -119.60
CA ILE A 251 -51.26 118.35 -119.67
C ILE A 251 -50.50 118.46 -118.32
N GLU A 252 -49.18 118.25 -118.21
CA GLU A 252 -48.21 117.38 -118.92
C GLU A 252 -46.89 117.32 -118.11
N GLU A 253 -46.13 116.25 -118.30
CA GLU A 253 -44.68 116.05 -118.11
C GLU A 253 -43.81 117.02 -117.25
N ARG A 254 -42.96 116.43 -116.39
CA ARG A 254 -41.50 116.28 -116.70
C ARG A 254 -40.65 115.57 -115.61
N LEU A 255 -39.74 114.69 -116.08
CA LEU A 255 -38.47 114.21 -115.47
C LEU A 255 -38.53 113.46 -114.09
N ASN A 256 -37.74 112.41 -113.82
CA ASN A 256 -36.88 111.59 -114.69
C ASN A 256 -36.52 110.21 -114.09
N GLU A 257 -36.17 109.30 -114.99
CA GLU A 257 -35.36 108.07 -114.95
C GLU A 257 -34.51 107.72 -113.69
N MET A 258 -34.64 106.47 -113.23
CA MET A 258 -33.60 105.41 -113.22
C MET A 258 -34.24 104.14 -112.58
N ASP A 259 -34.06 102.87 -112.94
CA ASP A 259 -33.44 102.03 -114.00
C ASP A 259 -33.02 100.70 -113.30
N ILE A 260 -32.73 99.63 -114.04
CA ILE A 260 -32.02 98.39 -113.63
C ILE A 260 -32.85 97.22 -113.01
N SER A 261 -33.33 96.37 -113.93
CA SER A 261 -33.13 94.89 -114.00
C SER A 261 -34.10 93.83 -113.40
N GLU A 262 -34.59 93.02 -114.35
CA GLU A 262 -34.95 91.58 -114.32
C GLU A 262 -33.78 90.63 -113.88
N PRO A 263 -33.92 89.26 -113.81
CA PRO A 263 -34.99 88.38 -114.34
C PRO A 263 -35.47 87.17 -113.46
N THR A 264 -36.59 86.58 -113.90
CA THR A 264 -37.00 85.15 -113.87
C THR A 264 -36.65 84.20 -112.71
N LEU A 265 -37.68 83.51 -112.15
CA LEU A 265 -37.66 82.04 -112.08
C LEU A 265 -39.07 81.37 -112.04
N SER A 266 -39.76 81.36 -113.19
CA SER A 266 -40.98 80.57 -113.41
C SER A 266 -40.71 79.04 -113.52
N GLN A 267 -39.80 78.48 -112.73
CA GLN A 267 -39.35 77.07 -112.86
C GLN A 267 -39.32 76.25 -111.55
N GLU A 268 -39.40 76.84 -110.36
CA GLU A 268 -39.43 76.06 -109.10
C GLU A 268 -40.83 75.58 -108.67
N CYS A 269 -41.90 76.26 -109.13
CA CYS A 269 -43.28 75.83 -108.85
C CYS A 269 -43.66 74.46 -109.48
N MET A 270 -42.81 73.88 -110.33
CA MET A 270 -43.01 72.57 -110.98
C MET A 270 -42.07 71.46 -110.48
N SER A 271 -41.10 71.76 -109.61
CA SER A 271 -40.26 70.76 -108.93
C SER A 271 -40.87 70.35 -107.57
N VAL A 272 -41.30 71.33 -106.77
CA VAL A 272 -41.92 71.12 -105.45
C VAL A 272 -43.20 70.28 -105.54
N TYR A 273 -44.03 70.50 -106.57
CA TYR A 273 -45.27 69.72 -106.79
C TYR A 273 -45.02 68.24 -107.17
N ARG A 274 -43.82 67.88 -107.64
CA ARG A 274 -43.41 66.48 -107.85
C ARG A 274 -42.76 65.87 -106.61
N GLN A 275 -42.10 66.66 -105.77
CA GLN A 275 -41.43 66.16 -104.56
C GLN A 275 -42.41 65.93 -103.39
N LEU A 276 -43.44 66.77 -103.21
CA LEU A 276 -44.45 66.53 -102.17
C LEU A 276 -45.36 65.34 -102.45
N ARG A 277 -45.54 64.92 -103.71
CA ARG A 277 -46.25 63.67 -104.04
C ARG A 277 -45.48 62.41 -103.65
N SER A 278 -44.18 62.53 -103.35
CA SER A 278 -43.35 61.44 -102.81
C SER A 278 -43.45 61.29 -101.29
N LEU A 279 -43.70 62.38 -100.55
CA LEU A 279 -43.82 62.37 -99.08
C LEU A 279 -45.15 61.83 -98.57
N VAL A 280 -46.23 61.91 -99.39
CA VAL A 280 -47.54 61.32 -99.07
C VAL A 280 -47.51 59.78 -98.98
N GLN A 281 -46.48 59.13 -99.52
CA GLN A 281 -46.31 57.67 -99.45
C GLN A 281 -45.58 57.19 -98.18
N GLN A 282 -44.95 58.09 -97.38
CA GLN A 282 -44.16 57.73 -96.19
C GLN A 282 -44.81 58.14 -94.85
N LEU A 283 -46.00 58.75 -94.87
CA LEU A 283 -46.78 59.13 -93.67
C LEU A 283 -48.06 58.30 -93.49
N LYS A 284 -48.04 57.03 -93.90
CA LYS A 284 -49.16 56.09 -93.70
C LYS A 284 -48.87 54.94 -92.74
N SER A 285 -47.86 55.12 -91.88
CA SER A 285 -47.52 54.18 -90.82
C SER A 285 -46.86 54.84 -89.61
N HIS A 286 -47.59 55.72 -88.91
CA HIS A 286 -47.68 55.63 -87.45
C HIS A 286 -48.87 56.41 -86.89
N GLN A 287 -49.40 55.87 -85.77
CA GLN A 287 -50.07 56.57 -84.66
C GLN A 287 -51.54 56.99 -84.84
N ASP A 288 -52.39 56.94 -83.81
CA ASP A 288 -52.28 56.44 -82.42
C ASP A 288 -53.65 55.83 -81.98
N ASP A 289 -53.69 55.18 -80.81
CA ASP A 289 -54.56 55.60 -79.68
C ASP A 289 -54.58 54.57 -78.54
N ASP A 290 -53.74 54.85 -77.55
CA ASP A 290 -54.05 55.07 -76.13
C ASP A 290 -54.97 54.16 -75.27
N SER A 291 -54.73 54.25 -73.95
CA SER A 291 -55.43 53.61 -72.82
C SER A 291 -55.25 52.08 -72.68
N GLY A 292 -55.33 51.49 -71.48
CA GLY A 292 -55.58 52.04 -70.15
C GLY A 292 -55.80 50.88 -69.17
N LEU A 293 -55.05 50.90 -68.06
CA LEU A 293 -54.91 49.78 -67.11
C LEU A 293 -56.21 49.26 -66.44
N HIS A 294 -56.20 47.95 -66.14
CA HIS A 294 -56.92 47.23 -65.07
C HIS A 294 -58.45 47.37 -64.88
N SER A 295 -59.18 46.24 -64.93
CA SER A 295 -59.86 45.64 -63.75
C SER A 295 -60.74 44.43 -64.13
N ASP A 296 -60.42 43.29 -63.51
CA ASP A 296 -61.30 42.26 -62.95
C ASP A 296 -62.59 41.82 -63.68
N CYS A 297 -62.54 40.58 -64.16
CA CYS A 297 -63.72 39.81 -64.58
C CYS A 297 -64.56 39.37 -63.37
N SER A 298 -65.86 39.66 -63.40
CA SER A 298 -66.86 39.03 -62.52
C SER A 298 -68.12 38.73 -63.31
N THR A 299 -68.34 37.45 -63.61
CA THR A 299 -69.48 36.96 -64.39
C THR A 299 -70.60 36.48 -63.46
N ALA A 300 -71.70 37.24 -63.40
CA ALA A 300 -72.91 36.84 -62.67
C ALA A 300 -74.19 37.34 -63.37
N SER A 301 -74.80 36.47 -64.16
CA SER A 301 -76.19 36.49 -64.68
C SER A 301 -76.36 35.16 -65.42
N LEU A 302 -77.25 34.23 -65.02
CA LEU A 302 -78.70 34.26 -65.29
C LEU A 302 -78.98 34.46 -66.81
N ASP A 303 -79.72 33.61 -67.50
CA ASP A 303 -80.44 32.38 -67.07
C ASP A 303 -80.81 31.54 -68.32
N ASP A 304 -81.49 30.41 -68.07
CA ASP A 304 -82.49 29.79 -68.94
C ASP A 304 -82.03 28.82 -70.06
N SER A 305 -82.05 27.54 -69.68
CA SER A 305 -82.81 26.45 -70.31
C SER A 305 -82.89 26.29 -71.84
N SER A 306 -82.84 25.00 -72.23
CA SER A 306 -83.40 24.41 -73.46
C SER A 306 -82.57 24.47 -74.76
N ARG A 307 -81.58 23.56 -74.84
CA ARG A 307 -81.73 22.34 -75.68
C ARG A 307 -80.61 21.33 -75.45
N PHE A 308 -80.98 20.12 -75.01
CA PHE A 308 -80.09 18.97 -75.09
C PHE A 308 -79.86 18.63 -76.57
N SER A 309 -78.62 18.80 -77.06
CA SER A 309 -78.16 18.16 -78.29
C SER A 309 -77.58 16.78 -77.94
N PRO A 310 -77.66 15.76 -78.83
CA PRO A 310 -77.08 14.44 -78.57
C PRO A 310 -75.55 14.42 -78.43
N GLY A 311 -74.87 15.55 -78.70
CA GLY A 311 -73.41 15.67 -78.64
C GLY A 311 -72.86 15.78 -77.22
N LEU A 312 -73.52 16.54 -76.33
CA LEU A 312 -72.99 16.80 -74.98
C LEU A 312 -72.85 15.55 -74.11
N LEU A 313 -73.71 14.54 -74.31
CA LEU A 313 -73.59 13.23 -73.64
C LEU A 313 -72.45 12.38 -74.24
N SER A 314 -72.09 12.59 -75.50
CA SER A 314 -70.90 11.99 -76.12
C SER A 314 -69.63 12.70 -75.70
N GLU A 315 -69.63 14.03 -75.63
CA GLU A 315 -68.49 14.84 -75.16
C GLU A 315 -68.22 14.57 -73.68
N VAL A 316 -69.23 14.62 -72.81
CA VAL A 316 -69.05 14.28 -71.38
C VAL A 316 -68.69 12.79 -71.20
N ALA A 317 -69.17 11.88 -72.05
CA ALA A 317 -68.71 10.49 -72.03
C ALA A 317 -67.29 10.32 -72.57
N GLN A 318 -66.84 11.12 -73.54
CA GLN A 318 -65.47 11.11 -74.06
C GLN A 318 -64.50 11.83 -73.14
N GLU A 319 -64.94 12.83 -72.36
CA GLU A 319 -64.19 13.43 -71.25
C GLU A 319 -64.14 12.49 -70.05
N LEU A 320 -65.19 11.72 -69.74
CA LEU A 320 -65.15 10.67 -68.72
C LEU A 320 -64.28 9.48 -69.15
N VAL A 321 -64.37 9.03 -70.40
CA VAL A 321 -63.47 8.00 -70.95
C VAL A 321 -62.05 8.54 -71.06
N GLY A 322 -61.88 9.81 -71.42
CA GLY A 322 -60.61 10.54 -71.38
C GLY A 322 -60.03 10.55 -69.97
N LEU A 323 -60.76 11.03 -68.97
CA LEU A 323 -60.37 11.02 -67.55
C LEU A 323 -60.12 9.62 -66.99
N VAL A 324 -60.80 8.58 -67.48
CA VAL A 324 -60.57 7.18 -67.08
C VAL A 324 -59.36 6.55 -67.80
N LEU A 325 -58.98 7.06 -68.98
CA LEU A 325 -57.73 6.70 -69.66
C LEU A 325 -56.53 7.52 -69.15
N ASP A 326 -56.77 8.78 -68.77
CA ASP A 326 -55.82 9.73 -68.15
C ASP A 326 -55.61 9.47 -66.66
N THR A 327 -56.54 8.77 -65.99
CA THR A 327 -56.14 7.97 -64.82
C THR A 327 -55.23 6.87 -65.33
N ASP A 328 -53.92 7.17 -65.37
CA ASP A 328 -52.86 6.24 -65.69
C ASP A 328 -52.86 5.08 -64.69
N VAL A 329 -53.76 4.12 -64.84
CA VAL A 329 -53.84 2.92 -64.00
C VAL A 329 -52.49 2.20 -63.99
N VAL A 330 -51.77 2.24 -65.12
CA VAL A 330 -50.38 1.76 -65.23
C VAL A 330 -49.44 2.52 -64.28
N ARG A 331 -49.40 3.87 -64.28
CA ARG A 331 -48.54 4.63 -63.34
C ARG A 331 -48.97 4.45 -61.88
N LEU A 332 -50.27 4.25 -61.60
CA LEU A 332 -50.76 3.98 -60.25
C LEU A 332 -50.38 2.57 -59.78
N LEU A 333 -50.42 1.58 -60.67
CA LEU A 333 -49.92 0.23 -60.41
C LEU A 333 -48.39 0.23 -60.23
N GLU A 334 -47.63 0.92 -61.08
CA GLU A 334 -46.19 1.10 -60.94
C GLU A 334 -45.81 1.74 -59.60
N ARG A 335 -46.55 2.80 -59.17
CA ARG A 335 -46.37 3.42 -57.85
C ARG A 335 -46.72 2.48 -56.70
N LEU A 336 -47.77 1.67 -56.82
CA LEU A 336 -48.14 0.66 -55.82
C LEU A 336 -47.12 -0.48 -55.76
N GLU A 337 -46.59 -0.93 -56.89
CA GLU A 337 -45.53 -1.94 -56.96
C GLU A 337 -44.19 -1.40 -56.42
N GLN A 338 -43.90 -0.12 -56.65
CA GLN A 338 -42.74 0.53 -56.05
C GLN A 338 -42.91 0.65 -54.53
N ALA A 339 -44.05 1.16 -54.04
CA ALA A 339 -44.32 1.23 -52.60
C ALA A 339 -44.30 -0.16 -51.94
N ARG A 340 -44.78 -1.21 -52.64
CA ARG A 340 -44.70 -2.60 -52.18
C ARG A 340 -43.25 -3.09 -52.10
N ARG A 341 -42.41 -2.77 -53.08
CA ARG A 341 -40.96 -3.08 -53.04
C ARG A 341 -40.26 -2.36 -51.89
N GLU A 342 -40.54 -1.07 -51.70
CA GLU A 342 -40.00 -0.27 -50.59
C GLU A 342 -40.43 -0.81 -49.22
N ILE A 343 -41.66 -1.33 -49.08
CA ILE A 343 -42.13 -2.01 -47.86
C ILE A 343 -41.37 -3.34 -47.67
N GLN A 344 -41.18 -4.15 -48.71
CA GLN A 344 -40.42 -5.41 -48.59
C GLN A 344 -38.96 -5.16 -48.20
N GLU A 345 -38.29 -4.15 -48.76
CA GLU A 345 -36.94 -3.73 -48.36
C GLU A 345 -36.88 -3.23 -46.91
N ARG A 346 -37.93 -2.52 -46.44
CA ARG A 346 -38.07 -2.11 -45.03
C ARG A 346 -38.24 -3.32 -44.11
N ASP A 347 -39.06 -4.31 -44.49
CA ASP A 347 -39.30 -5.52 -43.69
C ASP A 347 -38.04 -6.39 -43.58
N GLU A 348 -37.28 -6.56 -44.68
CA GLU A 348 -35.99 -7.25 -44.64
C GLU A 348 -34.95 -6.53 -43.76
N GLU A 349 -34.91 -5.20 -43.81
CA GLU A 349 -34.04 -4.38 -42.95
C GLU A 349 -34.46 -4.43 -41.48
N LEU A 350 -35.77 -4.46 -41.19
CA LEU A 350 -36.29 -4.66 -39.83
C LEU A 350 -35.94 -6.05 -39.30
N GLN A 351 -36.04 -7.10 -40.13
CA GLN A 351 -35.64 -8.45 -39.73
C GLN A 351 -34.15 -8.52 -39.38
N LYS A 352 -33.26 -7.99 -40.24
CA LYS A 352 -31.82 -7.90 -39.96
C LYS A 352 -31.53 -7.17 -38.65
N ARG A 353 -32.23 -6.07 -38.36
CA ARG A 353 -32.12 -5.33 -37.10
C ARG A 353 -32.61 -6.13 -35.90
N MET A 354 -33.68 -6.91 -36.05
CA MET A 354 -34.18 -7.78 -34.98
C MET A 354 -33.19 -8.92 -34.69
N ASP A 355 -32.58 -9.50 -35.71
CA ASP A 355 -31.53 -10.53 -35.54
C ASP A 355 -30.30 -9.96 -34.81
N ILE A 356 -29.84 -8.76 -35.18
CA ILE A 356 -28.76 -8.04 -34.47
C ILE A 356 -29.15 -7.71 -33.01
N LEU A 357 -30.40 -7.30 -32.76
CA LEU A 357 -30.89 -7.05 -31.39
C LEU A 357 -30.91 -8.33 -30.55
N ASN A 358 -31.29 -9.47 -31.14
CA ASN A 358 -31.27 -10.77 -30.46
C ASN A 358 -29.82 -11.23 -30.17
N GLU A 359 -28.89 -11.02 -31.10
CA GLU A 359 -27.47 -11.26 -30.86
C GLU A 359 -26.90 -10.37 -29.73
N LEU A 360 -27.22 -9.07 -29.74
CA LEU A 360 -26.75 -8.14 -28.69
C LEU A 360 -27.39 -8.48 -27.33
N SER A 361 -28.66 -8.86 -27.30
CA SER A 361 -29.37 -9.30 -26.10
C SER A 361 -28.76 -10.57 -25.50
N SER A 362 -28.45 -11.58 -26.32
CA SER A 362 -27.78 -12.80 -25.85
C SER A 362 -26.36 -12.53 -25.36
N LYS A 363 -25.58 -11.68 -26.04
CA LYS A 363 -24.25 -11.23 -25.58
C LYS A 363 -24.34 -10.48 -24.25
N ALA A 364 -25.32 -9.59 -24.08
CA ALA A 364 -25.55 -8.87 -22.82
C ALA A 364 -25.87 -9.84 -21.67
N SER A 365 -26.76 -10.80 -21.90
CA SER A 365 -27.12 -11.82 -20.89
C SER A 365 -25.93 -12.69 -20.47
N VAL A 366 -25.03 -13.06 -21.39
CA VAL A 366 -23.80 -13.79 -21.05
C VAL A 366 -22.88 -12.90 -20.20
N CYS A 367 -22.64 -11.65 -20.60
CA CYS A 367 -21.83 -10.71 -19.82
C CYS A 367 -22.40 -10.43 -18.42
N GLU A 368 -23.72 -10.41 -18.24
CA GLU A 368 -24.37 -10.27 -16.93
C GLU A 368 -24.07 -11.48 -16.02
N VAL A 369 -24.13 -12.70 -16.57
CA VAL A 369 -23.81 -13.94 -15.82
C VAL A 369 -22.32 -14.01 -15.48
N GLU A 370 -21.43 -13.66 -16.42
CA GLU A 370 -19.98 -13.59 -16.18
C GLU A 370 -19.63 -12.56 -15.10
N LEU A 371 -20.25 -11.37 -15.15
CA LEU A 371 -20.09 -10.33 -14.12
C LEU A 371 -20.57 -10.82 -12.76
N GLN A 372 -21.70 -11.50 -12.69
CA GLN A 372 -22.24 -12.01 -11.43
C GLN A 372 -21.35 -13.13 -10.84
N ALA A 373 -20.85 -14.05 -11.67
CA ALA A 373 -19.89 -15.07 -11.24
C ALA A 373 -18.59 -14.44 -10.70
N ALA A 374 -18.06 -13.42 -11.37
CA ALA A 374 -16.86 -12.69 -10.92
C ALA A 374 -17.09 -11.94 -9.59
N LEU A 375 -18.29 -11.39 -9.36
CA LEU A 375 -18.66 -10.79 -8.07
C LEU A 375 -18.74 -11.84 -6.96
N GLU A 376 -19.32 -13.01 -7.22
CA GLU A 376 -19.39 -14.12 -6.27
C GLU A 376 -18.01 -14.72 -5.94
N GLU A 377 -17.08 -14.75 -6.88
CA GLU A 377 -15.68 -15.13 -6.62
C GLU A 377 -14.93 -14.10 -5.79
N ARG A 378 -15.07 -12.81 -6.13
CA ARG A 378 -14.52 -11.70 -5.34
C ARG A 378 -15.01 -11.74 -3.89
N ASP A 379 -16.30 -11.98 -3.68
CA ASP A 379 -16.90 -11.94 -2.35
C ASP A 379 -16.54 -13.18 -1.52
N ARG A 380 -16.38 -14.36 -2.15
CA ARG A 380 -15.75 -15.54 -1.52
C ARG A 380 -14.32 -15.26 -1.09
N ALA A 381 -13.46 -14.80 -2.01
CA ALA A 381 -12.05 -14.50 -1.72
C ALA A 381 -11.89 -13.43 -0.62
N ARG A 382 -12.82 -12.46 -0.56
CA ARG A 382 -12.86 -11.45 0.52
C ARG A 382 -13.25 -12.04 1.87
N HIS A 383 -14.14 -13.02 1.91
CA HIS A 383 -14.51 -13.74 3.15
C HIS A 383 -13.32 -14.57 3.65
N ASP A 384 -12.73 -15.40 2.78
CA ASP A 384 -11.58 -16.25 3.10
C ASP A 384 -10.38 -15.43 3.62
N ALA A 385 -10.12 -14.26 3.02
CA ALA A 385 -9.10 -13.33 3.49
C ALA A 385 -9.41 -12.71 4.86
N SER A 386 -10.69 -12.39 5.13
CA SER A 386 -11.15 -11.89 6.43
C SER A 386 -10.97 -12.94 7.52
N ASP A 387 -11.43 -14.17 7.28
CA ASP A 387 -11.36 -15.28 8.23
C ASP A 387 -9.90 -15.69 8.49
N THR A 388 -9.06 -15.68 7.46
CA THR A 388 -7.61 -15.91 7.60
C THR A 388 -6.94 -14.80 8.42
N SER A 389 -7.33 -13.53 8.24
CA SER A 389 -6.81 -12.42 9.03
C SER A 389 -7.21 -12.54 10.50
N LEU A 390 -8.48 -12.83 10.79
CA LEU A 390 -9.00 -13.03 12.14
C LEU A 390 -8.28 -14.20 12.84
N ALA A 391 -8.07 -15.32 12.14
CA ALA A 391 -7.32 -16.46 12.67
C ALA A 391 -5.85 -16.11 12.98
N GLN A 392 -5.20 -15.28 12.16
CA GLN A 392 -3.84 -14.79 12.43
C GLN A 392 -3.80 -13.85 13.64
N ASP A 393 -4.76 -12.91 13.75
CA ASP A 393 -4.85 -12.01 14.90
C ASP A 393 -5.08 -12.76 16.22
N GLU A 394 -5.95 -13.79 16.24
CA GLU A 394 -6.11 -14.66 17.40
C GLU A 394 -4.83 -15.37 17.83
N VAL A 395 -4.05 -15.88 16.87
CA VAL A 395 -2.76 -16.53 17.13
C VAL A 395 -1.73 -15.53 17.68
N VAL A 396 -1.71 -14.30 17.15
CA VAL A 396 -0.83 -13.23 17.64
C VAL A 396 -1.23 -12.79 19.05
N VAL A 397 -2.52 -12.72 19.38
CA VAL A 397 -2.99 -12.42 20.74
C VAL A 397 -2.55 -13.52 21.72
N LYS A 398 -2.84 -14.80 21.42
CA LYS A 398 -2.43 -15.93 22.25
C LYS A 398 -0.90 -15.97 22.49
N ALA A 399 -0.11 -15.71 21.45
CA ALA A 399 1.35 -15.64 21.56
C ALA A 399 1.86 -14.46 22.41
N ARG A 400 1.13 -13.33 22.44
CA ARG A 400 1.44 -12.20 23.34
C ARG A 400 1.10 -12.55 24.79
N ASP A 401 -0.04 -13.17 25.04
CA ASP A 401 -0.47 -13.59 26.37
C ASP A 401 0.52 -14.63 26.96
N ASP A 402 0.92 -15.65 26.18
CA ASP A 402 1.91 -16.64 26.59
C ASP A 402 3.28 -16.00 26.93
N ARG A 403 3.73 -15.05 26.11
CA ARG A 403 4.95 -14.27 26.36
C ARG A 403 4.82 -13.48 27.66
N ASP A 404 3.70 -12.81 27.89
CA ASP A 404 3.51 -11.93 29.04
C ASP A 404 3.36 -12.74 30.33
N MET A 405 2.71 -13.91 30.28
CA MET A 405 2.74 -14.91 31.36
C MET A 405 4.16 -15.42 31.63
N ALA A 406 4.98 -15.69 30.60
CA ALA A 406 6.37 -16.10 30.79
C ALA A 406 7.23 -14.99 31.42
N VAL A 407 7.04 -13.74 31.01
CA VAL A 407 7.70 -12.57 31.61
C VAL A 407 7.29 -12.39 33.08
N GLN A 408 6.02 -12.56 33.42
CA GLN A 408 5.54 -12.52 34.82
C GLN A 408 6.19 -13.63 35.67
N ARG A 409 6.25 -14.87 35.16
CA ARG A 409 6.94 -15.99 35.84
C ARG A 409 8.43 -15.67 36.05
N ARG A 410 9.11 -15.14 35.04
CA ARG A 410 10.53 -14.75 35.12
C ARG A 410 10.75 -13.66 36.18
N THR A 411 9.95 -12.59 36.13
CA THR A 411 10.03 -11.47 37.09
C THR A 411 9.76 -11.94 38.53
N LYS A 412 8.81 -12.85 38.73
CA LYS A 412 8.56 -13.46 40.05
C LYS A 412 9.78 -14.24 40.56
N ALA A 413 10.39 -15.08 39.72
CA ALA A 413 11.60 -15.82 40.07
C ALA A 413 12.82 -14.91 40.32
N GLU A 414 12.98 -13.83 39.54
CA GLU A 414 14.00 -12.79 39.76
C GLU A 414 13.84 -12.12 41.14
N VAL A 415 12.59 -11.82 41.55
CA VAL A 415 12.28 -11.26 42.88
C VAL A 415 12.54 -12.25 44.01
N GLU A 416 12.20 -13.53 43.83
CA GLU A 416 12.49 -14.59 44.83
C GLU A 416 14.00 -14.85 44.97
N LEU A 417 14.75 -14.80 43.86
CA LEU A 417 16.20 -14.89 43.87
C LEU A 417 16.86 -13.66 44.53
N ALA A 418 16.31 -12.46 44.32
CA ALA A 418 16.77 -11.26 45.01
C ALA A 418 16.54 -11.35 46.53
N LYS A 419 15.39 -11.88 46.99
CA LYS A 419 15.10 -12.10 48.42
C LYS A 419 16.07 -13.08 49.06
N THR A 420 16.22 -14.28 48.48
CA THR A 420 17.14 -15.31 49.00
C THR A 420 18.60 -14.83 49.01
N ARG A 421 19.01 -13.99 48.05
CA ARG A 421 20.33 -13.33 48.09
C ARG A 421 20.47 -12.34 49.25
N VAL A 422 19.44 -11.56 49.57
CA VAL A 422 19.43 -10.65 50.74
C VAL A 422 19.46 -11.46 52.04
N GLU A 423 18.68 -12.52 52.16
CA GLU A 423 18.68 -13.45 53.31
C GLU A 423 20.07 -14.06 53.53
N LEU A 424 20.75 -14.49 52.46
CA LEU A 424 22.12 -15.02 52.53
C LEU A 424 23.15 -13.94 52.92
N MET A 425 23.00 -12.70 52.44
CA MET A 425 23.84 -11.58 52.87
C MET A 425 23.63 -11.25 54.36
N GLN A 426 22.39 -11.30 54.86
CA GLN A 426 22.07 -11.10 56.27
C GLN A 426 22.64 -12.22 57.15
N ALA A 427 22.48 -13.49 56.75
CA ALA A 427 23.05 -14.63 57.46
C ALA A 427 24.60 -14.57 57.51
N ASN A 428 25.24 -14.15 56.42
CA ASN A 428 26.69 -13.92 56.40
C ASN A 428 27.13 -12.77 57.32
N SER A 429 26.36 -11.67 57.44
CA SER A 429 26.63 -10.60 58.40
C SER A 429 26.58 -11.11 59.84
N GLN A 430 25.50 -11.82 60.19
CA GLN A 430 25.34 -12.43 61.51
C GLN A 430 26.46 -13.42 61.84
N LEU A 431 26.89 -14.22 60.87
CA LEU A 431 28.01 -15.15 61.05
C LEU A 431 29.35 -14.42 61.25
N LEU A 432 29.59 -13.31 60.54
CA LEU A 432 30.77 -12.47 60.75
C LEU A 432 30.75 -11.81 62.14
N GLU A 433 29.60 -11.29 62.58
CA GLU A 433 29.42 -10.72 63.93
C GLU A 433 29.70 -11.77 65.02
N VAL A 434 29.18 -13.00 64.88
CA VAL A 434 29.45 -14.11 65.82
C VAL A 434 30.94 -14.53 65.80
N ILE A 435 31.59 -14.52 64.63
CA ILE A 435 33.04 -14.78 64.54
C ILE A 435 33.83 -13.66 65.24
N GLN A 436 33.48 -12.39 65.04
CA GLN A 436 34.12 -11.25 65.71
C GLN A 436 33.98 -11.36 67.23
N GLN A 437 32.76 -11.57 67.74
CA GLN A 437 32.51 -11.81 69.17
C GLN A 437 33.33 -12.99 69.71
N LYS A 438 33.41 -14.10 68.96
CA LYS A 438 34.23 -15.25 69.36
C LYS A 438 35.73 -14.93 69.41
N VAL A 439 36.24 -14.13 68.46
CA VAL A 439 37.64 -13.68 68.45
C VAL A 439 37.91 -12.74 69.61
N GLU A 440 37.02 -11.79 69.89
CA GLU A 440 37.13 -10.89 71.05
C GLU A 440 37.15 -11.67 72.37
N MET A 441 36.26 -12.65 72.54
CA MET A 441 36.26 -13.52 73.72
C MET A 441 37.52 -14.38 73.82
N SER A 442 38.10 -14.83 72.69
CA SER A 442 39.39 -15.55 72.68
C SER A 442 40.54 -14.64 73.12
N GLN A 443 40.59 -13.41 72.60
CA GLN A 443 41.60 -12.41 72.99
C GLN A 443 41.48 -12.04 74.47
N GLN A 444 40.25 -11.91 74.99
CA GLN A 444 40.03 -11.71 76.43
C GLN A 444 40.54 -12.91 77.25
N LEU A 445 40.30 -14.15 76.81
CA LEU A 445 40.83 -15.34 77.50
C LEU A 445 42.36 -15.41 77.45
N GLU A 446 42.98 -15.04 76.33
CA GLU A 446 44.44 -14.94 76.19
C GLU A 446 45.03 -13.86 77.12
N GLN A 447 44.39 -12.69 77.22
CA GLN A 447 44.76 -11.64 78.18
C GLN A 447 44.65 -12.14 79.62
N TRP A 448 43.54 -12.77 80.00
CA TRP A 448 43.37 -13.35 81.34
C TRP A 448 44.40 -14.45 81.65
N GLN A 449 44.83 -15.23 80.64
CA GLN A 449 45.92 -16.20 80.79
C GLN A 449 47.27 -15.51 81.05
N MET A 450 47.56 -14.42 80.32
CA MET A 450 48.78 -13.63 80.52
C MET A 450 48.79 -12.97 81.91
N ASP A 451 47.72 -12.27 82.29
CA ASP A 451 47.58 -11.64 83.62
C ASP A 451 47.75 -12.67 84.75
N MET A 452 47.19 -13.88 84.58
CA MET A 452 47.34 -14.97 85.57
C MET A 452 48.77 -15.53 85.60
N GLN A 453 49.47 -15.61 84.46
CA GLN A 453 50.88 -15.99 84.41
C GLN A 453 51.75 -14.94 85.09
N GLU A 454 51.52 -13.64 84.83
CA GLU A 454 52.22 -12.55 85.52
C GLU A 454 51.99 -12.60 87.03
N LEU A 455 50.76 -12.82 87.51
CA LEU A 455 50.46 -12.99 88.93
C LEU A 455 51.17 -14.22 89.54
N LEU A 456 51.32 -15.32 88.79
CA LEU A 456 52.08 -16.49 89.25
C LEU A 456 53.59 -16.19 89.31
N ASP A 457 54.13 -15.51 88.31
CA ASP A 457 55.54 -15.11 88.26
C ASP A 457 55.86 -14.06 89.33
N GLU A 458 54.97 -13.12 89.62
CA GLU A 458 55.06 -12.20 90.76
C GLU A 458 54.98 -12.97 92.08
N GLN A 459 54.08 -13.93 92.24
CA GLN A 459 54.04 -14.77 93.45
C GLN A 459 55.31 -15.61 93.62
N LEU A 460 55.90 -16.12 92.53
CA LEU A 460 57.16 -16.86 92.54
C LEU A 460 58.34 -15.93 92.89
N ARG A 461 58.46 -14.76 92.24
CA ARG A 461 59.46 -13.73 92.57
C ARG A 461 59.33 -13.25 94.00
N ASN A 462 58.11 -13.01 94.48
CA ASN A 462 57.84 -12.62 95.87
C ASN A 462 58.20 -13.75 96.86
N LYS A 463 57.95 -15.02 96.52
CA LYS A 463 58.40 -16.17 97.34
C LYS A 463 59.92 -16.31 97.36
N LEU A 464 60.58 -16.17 96.21
CA LEU A 464 62.04 -16.20 96.08
C LEU A 464 62.68 -15.03 96.85
N SER A 465 62.22 -13.80 96.65
CA SER A 465 62.69 -12.61 97.37
C SER A 465 62.45 -12.72 98.89
N ASN A 466 61.28 -13.21 99.32
CA ASN A 466 61.03 -13.48 100.75
C ASN A 466 61.93 -14.62 101.28
N HIS A 467 62.30 -15.59 100.45
CA HIS A 467 63.24 -16.65 100.83
C HIS A 467 64.67 -16.09 100.92
N GLU A 468 65.13 -15.29 99.96
CA GLU A 468 66.41 -14.56 100.00
C GLU A 468 66.49 -13.60 101.20
N LEU A 469 65.42 -12.90 101.53
CA LEU A 469 65.32 -12.05 102.73
C LEU A 469 65.35 -12.87 104.02
N LYS A 470 64.77 -14.08 104.04
CA LYS A 470 64.90 -15.02 105.15
C LYS A 470 66.33 -15.54 105.26
N MET A 471 66.96 -15.92 104.15
CA MET A 471 68.36 -16.38 104.11
C MET A 471 69.32 -15.27 104.58
N ARG A 472 69.16 -14.03 104.09
CA ARG A 472 69.90 -12.86 104.59
C ARG A 472 69.66 -12.56 106.07
N LYS A 473 68.44 -12.76 106.59
CA LYS A 473 68.16 -12.67 108.03
C LYS A 473 68.82 -13.79 108.84
N ILE A 474 68.92 -15.00 108.29
CA ILE A 474 69.63 -16.13 108.90
C ILE A 474 71.14 -15.86 108.91
N GLU A 475 71.71 -15.35 107.81
CA GLU A 475 73.11 -14.90 107.74
C GLU A 475 73.40 -13.76 108.73
N GLN A 476 72.50 -12.79 108.87
CA GLN A 476 72.61 -11.71 109.86
C GLN A 476 72.39 -12.17 111.32
N GLN A 477 71.83 -13.36 111.55
CA GLN A 477 71.68 -13.95 112.88
C GLN A 477 72.81 -14.93 113.25
N GLN A 478 73.77 -15.19 112.36
CA GLN A 478 74.96 -15.99 112.65
C GLN A 478 76.22 -15.13 112.79
N THR A 479 76.34 -14.43 113.91
CA THR A 479 77.66 -13.99 114.42
C THR A 479 78.27 -15.07 115.33
N PRO A 480 79.59 -15.27 115.32
CA PRO A 480 80.20 -16.54 115.73
C PRO A 480 80.38 -16.66 117.25
N VAL A 481 80.16 -17.87 117.78
CA VAL A 481 80.44 -18.22 119.19
C VAL A 481 81.72 -19.06 119.28
N VAL A 482 82.73 -18.53 119.98
CA VAL A 482 84.03 -19.17 120.24
C VAL A 482 84.00 -19.87 121.62
N PRO A 483 84.56 -21.08 121.79
CA PRO A 483 84.44 -21.85 123.02
C PRO A 483 85.39 -21.41 124.15
N PRO A 484 85.01 -21.57 125.43
CA PRO A 484 85.84 -21.16 126.57
C PRO A 484 86.90 -22.22 126.92
N ARG A 485 88.18 -21.82 127.02
CA ARG A 485 89.25 -22.63 127.64
C ARG A 485 89.45 -22.24 129.10
N ARG A 486 89.42 -23.22 130.01
CA ARG A 486 89.91 -23.06 131.40
C ARG A 486 91.45 -22.94 131.40
N ARG A 487 92.00 -22.06 132.23
CA ARG A 487 93.45 -21.94 132.53
C ARG A 487 93.64 -21.46 133.97
N LEU A 488 94.57 -22.08 134.69
CA LEU A 488 95.36 -21.53 135.81
C LEU A 488 96.66 -22.38 135.87
N LEU A 489 97.87 -21.90 136.19
CA LEU A 489 98.41 -20.54 136.35
C LEU A 489 99.95 -20.63 136.21
N ASN A 490 100.57 -19.77 135.39
CA ASN A 490 101.78 -18.93 135.60
C ASN A 490 102.88 -19.36 136.63
N PHE A 491 104.19 -19.10 136.45
CA PHE A 491 104.92 -18.25 135.48
C PHE A 491 106.44 -18.58 135.48
N PHE A 492 107.23 -17.64 134.92
CA PHE A 492 108.69 -17.56 134.75
C PHE A 492 109.23 -18.34 133.54
N LEU A 493 110.17 -17.84 132.73
CA LEU A 493 110.73 -16.48 132.57
C LEU A 493 111.24 -15.76 133.85
N GLN A 494 112.42 -16.03 134.45
CA GLN A 494 113.63 -16.74 133.98
C GLN A 494 113.36 -17.95 133.07
N ARG A 495 113.77 -17.94 131.79
CA ARG A 495 114.61 -16.97 131.06
C ARG A 495 114.14 -16.81 129.63
#